data_AF-A0A485LGA7-F1
#
_entry.id   AF-A0A485LGA7-F1
#
_cell.length_a   1.000
_cell.length_b   1.000
_cell.length_c   1.000
_cell.angle_alpha   90.00
_cell.angle_beta   90.00
_cell.angle_gamma   90.00
#
_symmetry.space_group_name_H-M   'P 1'
#
loop_
_entity.id
_entity.type
_entity.pdbx_description
1 polymer ?
#
loop_
_entity_poly.entity_id
_entity_poly.type
_entity_poly.pdbx_seq_one_letter_code
_entity_poly.pdbx_strand_id
1 'polypeptide(L)'
;MPAKVVAPASAQATLRPPWCALLAIRVFHIFIALYLLIWVALYLGLPASSIRSGNIYAPTVSGAIMASFVVLHLYGLCQCSGQSNKSVEIAVAPLASTGQMETRLAYATHVVSTYQDIIVVVFNLFEIACQSLRVLLLADNITQPFYLVTYTSLIVLYAMLSPLFLFVRNTSTKDKLVNALDFVFTFSLSVGLPFLSVGVEWLVFAVKKDPTYTQDNGWYTRILALGRLLVISSPLDLVCQASMQLGTYISLKRLEHSFRRRHLPRVTASSTRHTLGYIRSHQAIRMALTANVVLNLGWACFLAGLLVRAVAFRTPCPPQCALAASPIFDLGCNCLYVELNCATLQTQDVPPLIDTSVVGSRVLFLQIARCDLPQGLNTSTLAPHTQLYKLAILFSNMTHWDAALPPSIGILFVRFSLLQTLPGVITANVPPYLFVIYLDSSPIGTIDATAFARWSRLERLFLTNVSLSSFPDAIMTLPLIDDVNLRDNNLTNVPMTWQAQTTTRASFRSTRFNGNHNLQVGPWAMARTGVILDLSSTAIASVDASVDVVAAIAKGQIVLDETPFCKSSDRSGTCKAMLCAAGCYAYMQGDHYCDPVCFNQACAFDGGDCDTMGFIRD
;
A
#
# COMPACT_ATOMS: atom_id res chain seq x y z
N MET A 1 -23.38 -54.42 63.79
CA MET A 1 -24.00 -53.44 62.87
C MET A 1 -23.10 -52.22 62.80
N PRO A 2 -22.70 -51.78 61.59
CA PRO A 2 -21.52 -50.93 61.39
C PRO A 2 -21.84 -49.44 61.48
N ALA A 3 -20.94 -48.68 62.10
CA ALA A 3 -20.87 -47.24 61.95
C ALA A 3 -20.29 -46.91 60.57
N LYS A 4 -21.09 -46.26 59.72
CA LYS A 4 -20.68 -45.74 58.41
C LYS A 4 -19.57 -44.69 58.61
N VAL A 5 -18.35 -45.04 58.22
CA VAL A 5 -17.29 -44.05 57.99
C VAL A 5 -17.65 -43.30 56.71
N VAL A 6 -18.03 -42.03 56.86
CA VAL A 6 -18.24 -41.10 55.75
C VAL A 6 -16.86 -40.69 55.24
N ALA A 7 -16.53 -41.06 54.00
CA ALA A 7 -15.36 -40.54 53.30
C ALA A 7 -15.53 -39.03 53.05
N PRO A 8 -14.46 -38.21 53.15
CA PRO A 8 -14.57 -36.79 52.86
C PRO A 8 -14.82 -36.59 51.37
N ALA A 9 -15.83 -35.79 51.06
CA ALA A 9 -16.13 -35.34 49.71
C ALA A 9 -14.90 -34.63 49.13
N SER A 10 -14.32 -35.21 48.06
CA SER A 10 -13.31 -34.52 47.27
C SER A 10 -13.99 -33.33 46.59
N ALA A 11 -13.69 -32.13 47.08
CA ALA A 11 -14.03 -30.89 46.41
C ALA A 11 -13.24 -30.83 45.09
N GLN A 12 -13.82 -31.39 44.02
CA GLN A 12 -13.43 -31.07 42.65
C GLN A 12 -13.83 -29.62 42.41
N ALA A 13 -12.95 -28.69 42.77
CA ALA A 13 -13.03 -27.31 42.32
C ALA A 13 -13.02 -27.33 40.79
N THR A 14 -14.20 -27.17 40.19
CA THR A 14 -14.40 -27.01 38.75
C THR A 14 -13.85 -25.65 38.36
N LEU A 15 -12.53 -25.57 38.14
CA LEU A 15 -11.89 -24.41 37.53
C LEU A 15 -12.51 -24.21 36.14
N ARG A 16 -13.44 -23.25 36.05
CA ARG A 16 -14.00 -22.78 34.78
C ARG A 16 -12.85 -22.32 33.89
N PRO A 17 -12.86 -22.63 32.58
CA PRO A 17 -11.85 -22.11 31.66
C PRO A 17 -11.83 -20.58 31.72
N PRO A 18 -10.65 -19.93 31.57
CA PRO A 18 -10.52 -18.48 31.70
C PRO A 18 -11.28 -17.79 30.57
N TRP A 19 -12.51 -17.38 30.86
CA TRP A 19 -13.43 -16.80 29.88
C TRP A 19 -12.85 -15.57 29.17
N CYS A 20 -12.12 -14.72 29.89
CA CYS A 20 -11.43 -13.57 29.30
C CYS A 20 -10.39 -13.96 28.24
N ALA A 21 -9.65 -15.05 28.44
CA ALA A 21 -8.65 -15.50 27.48
C ALA A 21 -9.30 -16.06 26.21
N LEU A 22 -10.38 -16.83 26.35
CA LEU A 22 -11.16 -17.34 25.21
C LEU A 22 -11.87 -16.20 24.46
N LEU A 23 -12.34 -15.17 25.18
CA LEU A 23 -12.90 -13.96 24.57
C LEU A 23 -11.82 -13.21 23.76
N ALA A 24 -10.63 -13.00 24.33
CA ALA A 24 -9.52 -12.38 23.62
C ALA A 24 -9.15 -13.14 22.33
N ILE A 25 -9.11 -14.47 22.37
CA ILE A 25 -8.87 -15.32 21.19
C ILE A 25 -9.93 -15.09 20.11
N ARG A 26 -11.21 -14.98 20.48
CA ARG A 26 -12.28 -14.63 19.54
C ARG A 26 -12.08 -13.25 18.93
N VAL A 27 -11.69 -12.26 19.73
CA VAL A 27 -11.40 -10.91 19.24
C VAL A 27 -10.26 -10.94 18.21
N PHE A 28 -9.19 -11.70 18.46
CA PHE A 28 -8.09 -11.85 17.50
C PHE A 28 -8.54 -12.52 16.20
N HIS A 29 -9.37 -13.58 16.26
CA HIS A 29 -9.93 -14.17 15.04
C HIS A 29 -10.76 -13.17 14.22
N ILE A 30 -11.61 -12.36 14.88
CA ILE A 30 -12.40 -11.31 14.20
C ILE A 30 -11.48 -10.27 13.58
N PHE A 31 -10.50 -9.77 14.34
CA PHE A 31 -9.57 -8.75 13.89
C PHE A 31 -8.77 -9.21 12.67
N ILE A 32 -8.21 -10.42 12.70
CA ILE A 32 -7.45 -10.99 11.58
C ILE A 32 -8.37 -11.21 10.36
N ALA A 33 -9.60 -11.70 10.57
CA ALA A 33 -10.55 -11.88 9.47
C ALA A 33 -10.92 -10.55 8.80
N LEU A 34 -11.13 -9.48 9.57
CA LEU A 34 -11.39 -8.13 9.04
C LEU A 34 -10.18 -7.59 8.29
N TYR A 35 -8.97 -7.73 8.85
CA TYR A 35 -7.73 -7.34 8.19
C TYR A 35 -7.56 -8.02 6.82
N LEU A 36 -7.76 -9.34 6.76
CA LEU A 36 -7.67 -10.10 5.51
C LEU A 36 -8.78 -9.71 4.53
N LEU A 37 -9.99 -9.43 5.02
CA LEU A 37 -11.11 -8.99 4.18
C LEU A 37 -10.83 -7.64 3.51
N ILE A 38 -10.15 -6.70 4.20
CA ILE A 38 -9.70 -5.44 3.61
C ILE A 38 -8.77 -5.72 2.42
N TRP A 39 -7.81 -6.64 2.56
CA TRP A 39 -6.93 -7.02 1.45
C TRP A 39 -7.66 -7.69 0.30
N VAL A 40 -8.65 -8.55 0.58
CA VAL A 40 -9.52 -9.13 -0.46
C VAL A 40 -10.23 -8.03 -1.24
N ALA A 41 -10.84 -7.07 -0.54
CA ALA A 41 -11.52 -5.94 -1.18
C ALA A 41 -10.55 -5.10 -2.02
N LEU A 42 -9.33 -4.83 -1.54
CA LEU A 42 -8.30 -4.12 -2.29
C LEU A 42 -7.90 -4.86 -3.56
N TYR A 43 -7.60 -6.16 -3.49
CA TYR A 43 -7.20 -6.93 -4.67
C TYR A 43 -8.30 -7.01 -5.74
N LEU A 44 -9.56 -7.03 -5.33
CA LEU A 44 -10.70 -7.13 -6.26
C LEU A 44 -11.22 -5.77 -6.74
N GLY A 45 -10.91 -4.68 -6.03
CA GLY A 45 -11.48 -3.34 -6.28
C GLY A 45 -10.52 -2.30 -6.85
N LEU A 46 -9.21 -2.54 -6.85
CA LEU A 46 -8.24 -1.56 -7.35
C LEU A 46 -8.25 -1.47 -8.89
N PRO A 47 -8.11 -0.26 -9.47
CA PRO A 47 -7.97 -0.09 -10.91
C PRO A 47 -6.64 -0.65 -11.43
N ALA A 48 -6.56 -0.87 -12.74
CA ALA A 48 -5.39 -1.48 -13.38
C ALA A 48 -4.10 -0.65 -13.21
N SER A 49 -4.19 0.68 -13.17
CA SER A 49 -3.07 1.58 -12.86
C SER A 49 -2.55 1.33 -11.44
N SER A 50 -3.43 1.28 -10.45
CA SER A 50 -3.06 1.00 -9.05
C SER A 50 -2.43 -0.38 -8.88
N ILE A 51 -3.02 -1.43 -9.48
CA ILE A 51 -2.48 -2.81 -9.47
C ILE A 51 -1.04 -2.83 -9.98
N ARG A 52 -0.77 -2.12 -11.09
CA ARG A 52 0.58 -2.03 -11.65
C ARG A 52 1.51 -1.18 -10.81
N SER A 53 1.06 -0.02 -10.31
CA SER A 53 1.88 0.86 -9.47
C SER A 53 2.36 0.14 -8.20
N GLY A 54 1.52 -0.70 -7.61
CA GLY A 54 1.83 -1.52 -6.44
C GLY A 54 2.59 -2.81 -6.75
N ASN A 55 2.91 -3.11 -8.02
CA ASN A 55 3.48 -4.39 -8.43
C ASN A 55 2.66 -5.61 -7.96
N ILE A 56 1.34 -5.52 -7.95
CA ILE A 56 0.47 -6.56 -7.42
C ILE A 56 0.48 -7.78 -8.34
N TYR A 57 0.87 -8.94 -7.79
CA TYR A 57 0.87 -10.22 -8.47
C TYR A 57 -0.52 -10.87 -8.41
N ALA A 58 -1.03 -11.25 -9.59
CA ALA A 58 -2.25 -12.04 -9.79
C ALA A 58 -3.37 -11.70 -8.77
N PRO A 59 -3.93 -10.48 -8.81
CA PRO A 59 -4.81 -9.97 -7.75
C PRO A 59 -6.00 -10.89 -7.44
N THR A 60 -6.59 -11.52 -8.45
CA THR A 60 -7.69 -12.48 -8.26
C THR A 60 -7.27 -13.74 -7.49
N VAL A 61 -6.09 -14.30 -7.81
CA VAL A 61 -5.54 -15.48 -7.13
C VAL A 61 -5.11 -15.12 -5.71
N SER A 62 -4.40 -14.01 -5.55
CA SER A 62 -4.00 -13.46 -4.26
C SER A 62 -5.20 -13.19 -3.35
N GLY A 63 -6.26 -12.57 -3.91
CA GLY A 63 -7.53 -12.35 -3.23
C GLY A 63 -8.25 -13.65 -2.84
N ALA A 64 -8.29 -14.65 -3.73
CA ALA A 64 -8.90 -15.95 -3.42
C ALA A 64 -8.19 -16.68 -2.28
N ILE A 65 -6.85 -16.64 -2.26
CA ILE A 65 -6.06 -17.23 -1.18
C ILE A 65 -6.31 -16.50 0.15
N MET A 66 -6.31 -15.17 0.16
CA MET A 66 -6.64 -14.39 1.37
C MET A 66 -8.06 -14.66 1.85
N ALA A 67 -9.03 -14.80 0.94
CA ALA A 67 -10.41 -15.15 1.27
C ALA A 67 -10.52 -16.55 1.92
N SER A 68 -9.69 -17.51 1.50
CA SER A 68 -9.65 -18.83 2.15
C SER A 68 -9.21 -18.74 3.62
N PHE A 69 -8.26 -17.85 3.94
CA PHE A 69 -7.85 -17.60 5.32
C PHE A 69 -8.94 -16.86 6.14
N VAL A 70 -9.71 -15.96 5.52
CA VAL A 70 -10.91 -15.38 6.16
C VAL A 70 -11.85 -16.50 6.61
N VAL A 71 -12.20 -17.43 5.72
CA VAL A 71 -13.05 -18.58 6.05
C VAL A 71 -12.44 -19.43 7.17
N LEU A 72 -11.13 -19.63 7.15
CA LEU A 72 -10.42 -20.40 8.18
C LEU A 72 -10.54 -19.74 9.58
N HIS A 73 -10.38 -18.42 9.67
CA HIS A 73 -10.56 -17.68 10.93
C HIS A 73 -12.02 -17.66 11.39
N LEU A 74 -12.99 -17.53 10.46
CA LEU A 74 -14.43 -17.65 10.77
C LEU A 74 -14.78 -19.04 11.30
N TYR A 75 -14.21 -20.10 10.73
CA TYR A 75 -14.36 -21.46 11.24
C TYR A 75 -13.81 -21.60 12.67
N GLY A 76 -12.66 -20.97 12.95
CA GLY A 76 -12.10 -20.87 14.30
C GLY A 76 -13.07 -20.25 15.31
N LEU A 77 -13.79 -19.20 14.91
CA LEU A 77 -14.83 -18.54 15.73
C LEU A 77 -16.02 -19.45 16.02
N CYS A 78 -16.49 -20.23 15.04
CA CYS A 78 -17.61 -21.15 15.22
C CYS A 78 -17.25 -22.29 16.19
N GLN A 79 -16.06 -22.87 16.06
CA GLN A 79 -15.56 -23.87 17.01
C GLN A 79 -15.37 -23.30 18.42
N CYS A 80 -15.06 -22.01 18.53
CA CYS A 80 -14.95 -21.35 19.83
C CYS A 80 -16.27 -21.41 20.62
N SER A 81 -17.42 -21.50 19.95
CA SER A 81 -18.76 -21.49 20.54
C SER A 81 -19.35 -22.87 20.81
N GLY A 82 -18.91 -23.91 20.11
CA GLY A 82 -19.47 -25.26 20.18
C GLY A 82 -18.71 -26.22 21.07
N GLN A 83 -18.81 -26.09 22.40
CA GLN A 83 -18.57 -27.21 23.33
C GLN A 83 -19.47 -27.05 24.56
N SER A 84 -20.77 -27.26 24.33
CA SER A 84 -21.67 -27.74 25.37
C SER A 84 -21.23 -29.15 25.76
N ASN A 85 -21.26 -29.45 27.05
CA ASN A 85 -20.98 -30.76 27.64
C ASN A 85 -21.68 -31.88 26.86
N LYS A 86 -20.96 -32.59 25.98
CA LYS A 86 -21.34 -33.96 25.64
C LYS A 86 -20.49 -34.87 26.49
N SER A 87 -21.04 -35.28 27.63
CA SER A 87 -20.64 -36.50 28.32
C SER A 87 -20.80 -37.64 27.32
N VAL A 88 -19.70 -38.15 26.79
CA VAL A 88 -19.70 -39.36 25.99
C VAL A 88 -19.92 -40.51 26.96
N GLU A 89 -21.17 -40.94 27.08
CA GLU A 89 -21.49 -42.28 27.57
C GLU A 89 -20.99 -43.25 26.50
N ILE A 90 -19.94 -44.01 26.83
CA ILE A 90 -19.39 -45.04 25.96
C ILE A 90 -20.36 -46.24 26.02
N ALA A 91 -21.35 -46.25 25.14
CA ALA A 91 -22.07 -47.47 24.80
C ALA A 91 -21.25 -48.21 23.72
N VAL A 92 -20.57 -49.29 24.13
CA VAL A 92 -19.90 -50.21 23.20
C VAL A 92 -20.97 -51.03 22.50
N ALA A 93 -21.14 -50.81 21.19
CA ALA A 93 -21.76 -51.77 20.29
C ALA A 93 -20.79 -52.00 19.10
N PRO A 94 -20.41 -53.25 18.78
CA PRO A 94 -19.50 -53.53 17.69
C PRO A 94 -20.29 -53.71 16.39
N LEU A 95 -19.94 -52.99 15.31
CA LEU A 95 -20.36 -53.40 13.97
C LEU A 95 -19.35 -53.00 12.87
N ALA A 96 -18.76 -54.05 12.28
CA ALA A 96 -18.38 -54.28 10.87
C ALA A 96 -17.72 -53.17 9.99
N SER A 97 -16.43 -53.39 9.74
CA SER A 97 -15.70 -53.38 8.44
C SER A 97 -15.85 -52.21 7.45
N THR A 98 -14.90 -51.27 7.46
CA THR A 98 -14.39 -50.54 6.27
C THR A 98 -12.84 -50.51 6.24
N GLY A 99 -12.22 -51.68 6.32
CA GLY A 99 -10.79 -51.89 6.65
C GLY A 99 -9.71 -51.58 5.60
N GLN A 100 -9.91 -50.65 4.67
CA GLN A 100 -8.84 -50.22 3.74
C GLN A 100 -8.59 -48.70 3.71
N MET A 101 -9.65 -47.88 3.76
CA MET A 101 -9.50 -46.41 3.81
C MET A 101 -9.18 -45.93 5.23
N GLU A 102 -9.77 -46.58 6.24
CA GLU A 102 -9.42 -46.36 7.66
C GLU A 102 -7.96 -46.71 7.94
N THR A 103 -7.39 -47.72 7.28
CA THR A 103 -6.01 -48.19 7.50
C THR A 103 -4.98 -47.23 6.93
N ARG A 104 -5.25 -46.60 5.77
CA ARG A 104 -4.37 -45.55 5.21
C ARG A 104 -4.45 -44.25 6.01
N LEU A 105 -5.64 -43.86 6.46
CA LEU A 105 -5.82 -42.68 7.30
C LEU A 105 -5.24 -42.88 8.71
N ALA A 106 -5.37 -44.07 9.29
CA ALA A 106 -4.77 -44.48 10.56
C ALA A 106 -3.25 -44.57 10.46
N TYR A 107 -2.72 -45.10 9.35
CA TYR A 107 -1.28 -45.11 9.08
C TYR A 107 -0.74 -43.69 8.88
N ALA A 108 -1.43 -42.84 8.11
CA ALA A 108 -1.05 -41.45 7.92
C ALA A 108 -1.09 -40.66 9.25
N THR A 109 -2.12 -40.85 10.08
CA THR A 109 -2.20 -40.21 11.41
C THR A 109 -1.13 -40.74 12.37
N HIS A 110 -0.79 -42.02 12.31
CA HIS A 110 0.31 -42.60 13.10
C HIS A 110 1.68 -42.07 12.64
N VAL A 111 1.91 -41.92 11.34
CA VAL A 111 3.15 -41.32 10.80
C VAL A 111 3.22 -39.84 11.18
N VAL A 112 2.15 -39.08 11.00
CA VAL A 112 2.08 -37.66 11.39
C VAL A 112 2.30 -37.47 12.89
N SER A 113 1.72 -38.32 13.75
CA SER A 113 1.94 -38.24 15.20
C SER A 113 3.36 -38.63 15.61
N THR A 114 3.99 -39.57 14.89
CA THR A 114 5.38 -39.99 15.14
C THR A 114 6.39 -38.90 14.75
N TYR A 115 6.12 -38.13 13.69
CA TYR A 115 7.01 -37.08 13.17
C TYR A 115 6.53 -35.65 13.48
N GLN A 116 5.55 -35.49 14.38
CA GLN A 116 4.92 -34.20 14.66
C GLN A 116 5.94 -33.12 15.08
N ASP A 117 6.90 -33.46 15.95
CA ASP A 117 7.92 -32.52 16.41
C ASP A 117 8.83 -32.05 15.27
N ILE A 118 9.16 -32.93 14.32
CA ILE A 118 9.99 -32.62 13.15
C ILE A 118 9.21 -31.72 12.19
N ILE A 119 7.92 -31.99 11.96
CA ILE A 119 7.05 -31.14 11.13
C ILE A 119 6.98 -29.72 11.72
N VAL A 120 6.85 -29.59 13.05
CA VAL A 120 6.84 -28.27 13.71
C VAL A 120 8.17 -27.55 13.56
N VAL A 121 9.30 -28.25 13.71
CA VAL A 121 10.63 -27.69 13.47
C VAL A 121 10.77 -27.17 12.03
N VAL A 122 10.41 -27.99 11.05
CA VAL A 122 10.49 -27.60 9.63
C VAL A 122 9.60 -26.41 9.33
N PHE A 123 8.38 -26.40 9.84
CA PHE A 123 7.46 -25.28 9.67
C PHE A 123 8.00 -23.99 10.30
N ASN A 124 8.54 -24.05 11.52
CA ASN A 124 9.14 -22.90 12.20
C ASN A 124 10.34 -22.33 11.42
N LEU A 125 11.24 -23.20 10.93
CA LEU A 125 12.37 -22.78 10.10
C LEU A 125 11.91 -22.12 8.80
N PHE A 126 10.87 -22.69 8.16
CA PHE A 126 10.29 -22.14 6.95
C PHE A 126 9.61 -20.79 7.20
N GLU A 127 8.86 -20.66 8.29
CA GLU A 127 8.23 -19.40 8.68
C GLU A 127 9.26 -18.30 8.95
N ILE A 128 10.34 -18.62 9.67
CA ILE A 128 11.45 -17.69 9.92
C ILE A 128 12.14 -17.30 8.60
N ALA A 129 12.29 -18.23 7.65
CA ALA A 129 12.81 -17.91 6.32
C ALA A 129 11.86 -16.96 5.56
N CYS A 130 10.55 -17.21 5.57
CA CYS A 130 9.54 -16.31 4.97
C CYS A 130 9.58 -14.91 5.60
N GLN A 131 9.64 -14.82 6.93
CA GLN A 131 9.76 -13.55 7.65
C GLN A 131 11.10 -12.85 7.37
N SER A 132 12.18 -13.60 7.15
CA SER A 132 13.49 -13.04 6.79
C SER A 132 13.50 -12.48 5.36
N LEU A 133 12.80 -13.12 4.42
CA LEU A 133 12.59 -12.55 3.09
C LEU A 133 11.81 -11.22 3.16
N ARG A 134 10.88 -11.08 4.13
CA ARG A 134 10.20 -9.80 4.39
C ARG A 134 11.13 -8.71 4.86
N VAL A 135 12.13 -9.04 5.69
CA VAL A 135 13.16 -8.09 6.11
C VAL A 135 13.93 -7.55 4.90
N LEU A 136 14.26 -8.40 3.92
CA LEU A 136 14.92 -7.95 2.70
C LEU A 136 14.04 -6.99 1.88
N LEU A 137 12.77 -7.34 1.67
CA LEU A 137 11.82 -6.46 0.97
C LEU A 137 11.59 -5.14 1.71
N LEU A 138 11.56 -5.18 3.05
CA LEU A 138 11.40 -4.02 3.91
C LEU A 138 12.61 -3.09 3.78
N ALA A 139 13.81 -3.63 3.92
CA ALA A 139 15.07 -2.91 3.76
C ALA A 139 15.17 -2.21 2.40
N ASP A 140 14.68 -2.89 1.37
CA ASP A 140 14.73 -2.45 -0.02
C ASP A 140 13.77 -1.32 -0.38
N ASN A 141 12.71 -1.11 0.40
CA ASN A 141 11.62 -0.19 0.04
C ASN A 141 11.26 0.82 1.15
N ILE A 142 11.60 0.58 2.42
CA ILE A 142 11.14 1.47 3.49
C ILE A 142 12.08 2.66 3.68
N THR A 143 11.48 3.85 3.77
CA THR A 143 12.18 5.12 3.97
C THR A 143 12.49 5.43 5.43
N GLN A 144 11.77 4.80 6.36
CA GLN A 144 11.89 5.05 7.79
C GLN A 144 12.61 3.87 8.46
N PRO A 145 13.84 4.06 8.99
CA PRO A 145 14.63 2.99 9.60
C PRO A 145 13.94 2.31 10.80
N PHE A 146 13.06 3.04 11.49
CA PHE A 146 12.32 2.53 12.65
C PHE A 146 11.55 1.23 12.36
N TYR A 147 10.86 1.15 11.23
CA TYR A 147 10.10 -0.04 10.86
C TYR A 147 11.03 -1.23 10.58
N LEU A 148 12.14 -1.00 9.87
CA LEU A 148 13.15 -2.02 9.60
C LEU A 148 13.75 -2.58 10.89
N VAL A 149 14.15 -1.69 11.80
CA VAL A 149 14.73 -2.05 13.10
C VAL A 149 13.72 -2.84 13.93
N THR A 150 12.48 -2.36 14.03
CA THR A 150 11.44 -3.00 14.85
C THR A 150 11.10 -4.40 14.32
N TYR A 151 10.85 -4.52 13.03
CA TYR A 151 10.49 -5.79 12.40
C TYR A 151 11.62 -6.82 12.50
N THR A 152 12.85 -6.40 12.18
CA THR A 152 14.03 -7.28 12.24
C THR A 152 14.34 -7.70 13.68
N SER A 153 14.22 -6.79 14.65
CA SER A 153 14.44 -7.11 16.07
C SER A 153 13.45 -8.14 16.59
N LEU A 154 12.18 -8.06 16.16
CA LEU A 154 11.17 -9.04 16.53
C LEU A 154 11.42 -10.42 15.91
N ILE A 155 11.93 -10.50 14.69
CA ILE A 155 12.35 -11.78 14.08
C ILE A 155 13.56 -12.36 14.80
N VAL A 156 14.56 -11.54 15.12
CA VAL A 156 15.73 -11.98 15.90
C VAL A 156 15.28 -12.54 17.24
N LEU A 157 14.40 -11.83 17.95
CA LEU A 157 13.86 -12.30 19.23
C LEU A 157 13.02 -13.58 19.06
N TYR A 158 12.19 -13.66 18.03
CA TYR A 158 11.39 -14.86 17.74
C TYR A 158 12.27 -16.06 17.43
N ALA A 159 13.29 -15.92 16.58
CA ALA A 159 14.25 -16.98 16.26
C ALA A 159 15.04 -17.43 17.50
N MET A 160 15.33 -16.53 18.45
CA MET A 160 15.98 -16.91 19.70
C MET A 160 15.05 -17.68 20.65
N LEU A 161 13.77 -17.32 20.70
CA LEU A 161 12.82 -17.88 21.66
C LEU A 161 12.06 -19.11 21.14
N SER A 162 11.76 -19.18 19.84
CA SER A 162 10.96 -20.26 19.26
C SER A 162 11.54 -21.66 19.42
N PRO A 163 12.88 -21.88 19.38
CA PRO A 163 13.45 -23.19 19.67
C PRO A 163 13.21 -23.63 21.11
N LEU A 164 13.17 -22.69 22.06
CA LEU A 164 12.96 -22.97 23.49
C LEU A 164 11.56 -23.52 23.76
N PHE A 165 10.58 -23.18 22.92
CA PHE A 165 9.20 -23.65 23.02
C PHE A 165 9.09 -25.18 22.90
N LEU A 166 9.95 -25.81 22.10
CA LEU A 166 9.98 -27.26 21.89
C LEU A 166 10.58 -28.03 23.09
N PHE A 167 11.29 -27.37 24.00
CA PHE A 167 11.89 -27.99 25.18
C PHE A 167 11.02 -27.90 26.44
N VAL A 168 9.87 -27.23 26.39
CA VAL A 168 8.99 -27.07 27.55
C VAL A 168 8.19 -28.34 27.82
N ARG A 169 8.80 -29.26 28.56
CA ARG A 169 8.12 -30.42 29.14
C ARG A 169 7.57 -30.08 30.52
N ASN A 170 6.33 -29.57 30.50
CA ASN A 170 5.33 -29.83 31.55
C ASN A 170 5.31 -28.91 32.80
N THR A 171 4.63 -27.77 32.65
CA THR A 171 3.71 -27.18 33.66
C THR A 171 2.59 -26.47 32.89
N SER A 172 1.34 -26.50 33.36
CA SER A 172 0.21 -25.86 32.64
C SER A 172 0.43 -24.36 32.38
N THR A 173 1.16 -23.68 33.26
CA THR A 173 1.47 -22.26 33.09
C THR A 173 2.52 -22.01 32.00
N LYS A 174 3.58 -22.83 31.92
CA LYS A 174 4.59 -22.70 30.87
C LYS A 174 4.03 -22.99 29.48
N ASP A 175 3.14 -23.99 29.34
CA ASP A 175 2.48 -24.31 28.07
C ASP A 175 1.63 -23.14 27.55
N LYS A 176 0.84 -22.52 28.42
CA LYS A 176 0.05 -21.32 28.06
C LYS A 176 0.93 -20.14 27.65
N LEU A 177 2.00 -19.87 28.41
CA LEU A 177 2.92 -18.76 28.13
C LEU A 177 3.63 -18.94 26.79
N VAL A 178 4.12 -20.15 26.51
CA VAL A 178 4.78 -20.47 25.25
C VAL A 178 3.87 -20.27 24.05
N ASN A 179 2.65 -20.84 24.09
CA ASN A 179 1.69 -20.68 22.99
C ASN A 179 1.22 -19.22 22.85
N ALA A 180 1.19 -18.44 23.96
CA ALA A 180 0.85 -17.03 23.92
C ALA A 180 1.96 -16.21 23.25
N LEU A 181 3.22 -16.45 23.60
CA LEU A 181 4.37 -15.79 22.98
C LEU A 181 4.47 -16.14 21.49
N ASP A 182 4.32 -17.42 21.14
CA ASP A 182 4.28 -17.90 19.75
C ASP A 182 3.21 -17.14 18.94
N PHE A 183 1.99 -17.06 19.46
CA PHE A 183 0.93 -16.27 18.86
C PHE A 183 1.28 -14.78 18.73
N VAL A 184 1.82 -14.16 19.78
CA VAL A 184 2.17 -12.73 19.76
C VAL A 184 3.21 -12.42 18.68
N PHE A 185 4.27 -13.22 18.55
CA PHE A 185 5.28 -13.00 17.51
C PHE A 185 4.72 -13.22 16.11
N THR A 186 4.07 -14.36 15.87
CA THR A 186 3.48 -14.69 14.57
C THR A 186 2.45 -13.65 14.14
N PHE A 187 1.53 -13.25 15.04
CA PHE A 187 0.57 -12.17 14.82
C PHE A 187 1.25 -10.83 14.55
N SER A 188 2.24 -10.43 15.36
CA SER A 188 2.89 -9.13 15.21
C SER A 188 3.60 -9.00 13.87
N LEU A 189 4.26 -10.07 13.41
CA LEU A 189 5.03 -10.09 12.17
C LEU A 189 4.16 -10.24 10.92
N SER A 190 2.98 -10.87 11.02
CA SER A 190 2.11 -11.14 9.88
C SER A 190 0.95 -10.14 9.70
N VAL A 191 0.43 -9.61 10.80
CA VAL A 191 -0.78 -8.76 10.81
C VAL A 191 -0.55 -7.49 11.60
N GLY A 192 -0.03 -7.57 12.83
CA GLY A 192 0.06 -6.44 13.76
C GLY A 192 0.88 -5.26 13.23
N LEU A 193 2.16 -5.47 12.92
CA LEU A 193 3.03 -4.40 12.41
C LEU A 193 2.60 -3.91 11.02
N PRO A 194 2.25 -4.78 10.04
CA PRO A 194 1.64 -4.34 8.79
C PRO A 194 0.44 -3.42 9.00
N PHE A 195 -0.51 -3.80 9.85
CA PHE A 195 -1.68 -2.99 10.15
C PHE A 195 -1.32 -1.65 10.79
N LEU A 196 -0.42 -1.64 11.78
CA LEU A 196 0.01 -0.41 12.44
C LEU A 196 0.71 0.54 11.46
N SER A 197 1.56 0.02 10.56
CA SER A 197 2.27 0.84 9.58
C SER A 197 1.32 1.58 8.63
N VAL A 198 0.26 0.92 8.15
CA VAL A 198 -0.79 1.56 7.34
C VAL A 198 -1.65 2.48 8.19
N GLY A 199 -2.00 2.04 9.41
CA GLY A 199 -2.86 2.79 10.32
C GLY A 199 -2.27 4.15 10.71
N VAL A 200 -0.95 4.23 10.92
CA VAL A 200 -0.26 5.51 11.19
C VAL A 200 -0.37 6.45 10.01
N GLU A 201 -0.05 5.99 8.80
CA GLU A 201 -0.11 6.84 7.60
C GLU A 201 -1.55 7.26 7.27
N TRP A 202 -2.52 6.36 7.46
CA TRP A 202 -3.94 6.68 7.29
C TRP A 202 -4.45 7.66 8.36
N LEU A 203 -3.99 7.55 9.60
CA LEU A 203 -4.29 8.50 10.66
C LEU A 203 -3.75 9.89 10.31
N VAL A 204 -2.51 9.97 9.81
CA VAL A 204 -1.93 11.25 9.35
C VAL A 204 -2.80 11.86 8.26
N PHE A 205 -3.20 11.07 7.26
CA PHE A 205 -4.11 11.51 6.20
C PHE A 205 -5.46 11.99 6.76
N ALA A 206 -6.08 11.22 7.66
CA ALA A 206 -7.36 11.55 8.26
C ALA A 206 -7.32 12.79 9.17
N VAL A 207 -6.21 13.01 9.88
CA VAL A 207 -6.03 14.16 10.79
C VAL A 207 -5.76 15.44 9.99
N LYS A 208 -4.97 15.38 8.93
CA LYS A 208 -4.66 16.56 8.09
C LYS A 208 -5.90 17.11 7.38
N LYS A 209 -6.91 16.28 7.09
CA LYS A 209 -8.14 16.65 6.37
C LYS A 209 -7.90 17.37 5.03
N ASP A 210 -6.71 17.18 4.48
CA ASP A 210 -6.28 17.81 3.25
C ASP A 210 -6.38 16.79 2.11
N PRO A 211 -7.33 16.95 1.17
CA PRO A 211 -7.47 16.03 0.05
C PRO A 211 -6.30 16.11 -0.93
N THR A 212 -5.51 17.19 -0.91
CA THR A 212 -4.37 17.40 -1.80
C THR A 212 -3.13 16.66 -1.34
N TYR A 213 -3.13 16.08 -0.14
CA TYR A 213 -1.97 15.37 0.43
C TYR A 213 -1.43 14.22 -0.44
N THR A 214 -2.26 13.70 -1.36
CA THR A 214 -1.84 12.73 -2.39
C THR A 214 -0.90 13.28 -3.47
N GLN A 215 -0.73 14.60 -3.53
CA GLN A 215 0.11 15.32 -4.47
C GLN A 215 1.53 15.57 -3.91
N ASP A 216 1.71 15.50 -2.58
CA ASP A 216 3.02 15.52 -1.92
C ASP A 216 3.86 14.32 -2.38
N ASN A 217 4.94 14.59 -3.10
CA ASN A 217 5.82 13.56 -3.64
C ASN A 217 6.51 12.72 -2.56
N GLY A 218 6.86 13.34 -1.42
CA GLY A 218 7.49 12.67 -0.30
C GLY A 218 6.55 11.68 0.36
N TRP A 219 5.34 12.12 0.70
CA TRP A 219 4.30 11.25 1.26
C TRP A 219 3.88 10.15 0.28
N TYR A 220 3.64 10.50 -0.99
CA TYR A 220 3.24 9.52 -1.99
C TYR A 220 4.32 8.47 -2.23
N THR A 221 5.60 8.85 -2.22
CA THR A 221 6.71 7.89 -2.27
C THR A 221 6.67 6.91 -1.09
N ARG A 222 6.43 7.41 0.13
CA ARG A 222 6.33 6.56 1.34
C ARG A 222 5.16 5.59 1.24
N ILE A 223 3.99 6.05 0.84
CA ILE A 223 2.78 5.23 0.68
C ILE A 223 2.96 4.20 -0.42
N LEU A 224 3.49 4.59 -1.58
CA LEU A 224 3.70 3.67 -2.69
C LEU A 224 4.69 2.56 -2.29
N ALA A 225 5.78 2.93 -1.64
CA ALA A 225 6.79 1.98 -1.19
C ALA A 225 6.26 1.04 -0.09
N LEU A 226 5.49 1.59 0.86
CA LEU A 226 4.78 0.80 1.87
C LEU A 226 3.73 -0.13 1.22
N GLY A 227 2.97 0.37 0.25
CA GLY A 227 1.99 -0.41 -0.50
C GLY A 227 2.62 -1.60 -1.22
N ARG A 228 3.74 -1.37 -1.94
CA ARG A 228 4.51 -2.41 -2.63
C ARG A 228 5.06 -3.48 -1.69
N LEU A 229 5.33 -3.13 -0.44
CA LEU A 229 5.74 -4.09 0.59
C LEU A 229 4.56 -4.97 1.05
N LEU A 230 3.40 -4.37 1.27
CA LEU A 230 2.29 -5.06 1.93
C LEU A 230 1.48 -5.95 0.99
N VAL A 231 1.40 -5.58 -0.28
CA VAL A 231 0.74 -6.41 -1.29
C VAL A 231 1.55 -7.65 -1.63
N ILE A 232 0.86 -8.67 -2.14
CA ILE A 232 1.50 -9.84 -2.75
C ILE A 232 2.09 -9.40 -4.09
N SER A 233 3.42 -9.27 -4.14
CA SER A 233 4.13 -8.73 -5.31
C SER A 233 4.76 -9.77 -6.23
N SER A 234 4.82 -11.04 -5.80
CA SER A 234 5.41 -12.14 -6.58
C SER A 234 4.86 -13.50 -6.14
N PRO A 235 5.10 -14.58 -6.91
CA PRO A 235 4.75 -15.94 -6.49
C PRO A 235 5.45 -16.37 -5.20
N LEU A 236 6.72 -15.99 -5.02
CA LEU A 236 7.45 -16.29 -3.79
C LEU A 236 6.84 -15.55 -2.60
N ASP A 237 6.45 -14.29 -2.82
CA ASP A 237 5.81 -13.49 -1.79
C ASP A 237 4.45 -14.04 -1.39
N LEU A 238 3.68 -14.55 -2.37
CA LEU A 238 2.42 -15.24 -2.12
C LEU A 238 2.61 -16.43 -1.17
N VAL A 239 3.62 -17.27 -1.43
CA VAL A 239 3.94 -18.41 -0.57
C VAL A 239 4.31 -17.93 0.83
N CYS A 240 5.16 -16.90 0.95
CA CYS A 240 5.57 -16.37 2.24
C CYS A 240 4.39 -15.82 3.05
N GLN A 241 3.55 -14.99 2.43
CA GLN A 241 2.35 -14.43 3.08
C GLN A 241 1.39 -15.53 3.51
N ALA A 242 1.05 -16.47 2.62
CA ALA A 242 0.14 -17.57 2.93
C ALA A 242 0.67 -18.41 4.10
N SER A 243 1.99 -18.65 4.14
CA SER A 243 2.63 -19.41 5.21
C SER A 243 2.58 -18.68 6.55
N MET A 244 2.81 -17.37 6.56
CA MET A 244 2.70 -16.53 7.75
C MET A 244 1.25 -16.44 8.27
N GLN A 245 0.26 -16.34 7.38
CA GLN A 245 -1.16 -16.36 7.76
C GLN A 245 -1.57 -17.72 8.32
N LEU A 246 -1.10 -18.82 7.70
CA LEU A 246 -1.31 -20.17 8.21
C LEU A 246 -0.67 -20.36 9.60
N GLY A 247 0.56 -19.88 9.79
CA GLY A 247 1.27 -19.93 11.07
C GLY A 247 0.51 -19.21 12.17
N THR A 248 0.01 -18.00 11.86
CA THR A 248 -0.81 -17.19 12.79
C THR A 248 -2.13 -17.89 13.17
N TYR A 249 -2.78 -18.57 12.23
CA TYR A 249 -3.96 -19.37 12.53
C TYR A 249 -3.63 -20.56 13.44
N ILE A 250 -2.56 -21.30 13.12
CA ILE A 250 -2.14 -22.48 13.89
C ILE A 250 -1.74 -22.09 15.31
N SER A 251 -0.96 -21.02 15.50
CA SER A 251 -0.53 -20.54 16.82
C SER A 251 -1.72 -20.11 17.68
N LEU A 252 -2.70 -19.41 17.08
CA LEU A 252 -3.93 -19.02 17.77
C LEU A 252 -4.79 -20.23 18.19
N LYS A 253 -4.91 -21.26 17.33
CA LYS A 253 -5.62 -22.51 17.67
C LYS A 253 -4.90 -23.32 18.74
N ARG A 254 -3.56 -23.36 18.73
CA ARG A 254 -2.77 -24.00 19.80
C ARG A 254 -2.98 -23.28 21.13
N LEU A 255 -2.97 -21.95 21.12
CA LEU A 255 -3.27 -21.15 22.29
C LEU A 255 -4.68 -21.45 22.83
N GLU A 256 -5.69 -21.51 21.97
CA GLU A 256 -7.06 -21.90 22.34
C GLU A 256 -7.10 -23.29 22.99
N HIS A 257 -6.43 -24.28 22.38
CA HIS A 257 -6.38 -25.63 22.89
C HIS A 257 -5.68 -25.69 24.27
N SER A 258 -4.63 -24.90 24.49
CA SER A 258 -3.92 -24.85 25.78
C SER A 258 -4.82 -24.37 26.93
N PHE A 259 -5.80 -23.49 26.65
CA PHE A 259 -6.77 -23.01 27.63
C PHE A 259 -7.96 -23.96 27.83
N ARG A 260 -8.31 -24.78 26.82
CA ARG A 260 -9.41 -25.75 26.90
C ARG A 260 -9.03 -27.09 27.54
N ARG A 261 -7.75 -27.48 27.56
CA ARG A 261 -7.30 -28.73 28.20
C ARG A 261 -7.65 -28.73 29.69
N ARG A 262 -8.66 -29.52 30.08
CA ARG A 262 -8.89 -29.90 31.48
C ARG A 262 -7.93 -31.02 31.84
N HIS A 263 -7.31 -30.94 33.01
CA HIS A 263 -6.52 -32.04 33.56
C HIS A 263 -7.40 -33.30 33.67
N LEU A 264 -7.15 -34.32 32.84
CA LEU A 264 -7.46 -35.68 33.28
C LEU A 264 -6.34 -36.15 34.21
N PRO A 265 -6.66 -36.82 35.33
CA PRO A 265 -5.66 -37.47 36.17
C PRO A 265 -4.83 -38.44 35.34
N ARG A 266 -3.53 -38.47 35.62
CA ARG A 266 -2.56 -39.36 34.99
C ARG A 266 -2.97 -40.81 35.24
N VAL A 267 -3.62 -41.47 34.29
CA VAL A 267 -3.76 -42.92 34.29
C VAL A 267 -2.36 -43.47 34.05
N THR A 268 -1.80 -44.12 35.06
CA THR A 268 -0.57 -44.92 34.96
C THR A 268 -0.83 -46.08 34.02
N ALA A 269 -0.57 -45.88 32.73
CA ALA A 269 -0.52 -46.95 31.76
C ALA A 269 0.75 -47.77 32.02
N SER A 270 0.51 -48.98 32.52
CA SER A 270 1.45 -50.09 32.65
C SER A 270 2.17 -50.38 31.33
N SER A 271 3.49 -50.65 31.45
CA SER A 271 4.33 -51.53 30.63
C SER A 271 4.06 -51.60 29.12
N THR A 272 4.98 -51.11 28.29
CA THR A 272 5.12 -51.63 26.92
C THR A 272 6.53 -51.45 26.36
N ARG A 273 7.02 -52.52 25.74
CA ARG A 273 8.37 -52.75 25.21
C ARG A 273 8.78 -51.67 24.21
N HIS A 274 9.94 -51.03 24.44
CA HIS A 274 10.57 -50.11 23.50
C HIS A 274 11.11 -50.88 22.28
N THR A 275 10.49 -50.71 21.12
CA THR A 275 10.98 -51.25 19.83
C THR A 275 12.13 -50.38 19.28
N LEU A 276 13.05 -50.97 18.51
CA LEU A 276 14.22 -50.31 17.92
C LEU A 276 13.86 -49.03 17.11
N GLY A 277 12.67 -49.01 16.50
CA GLY A 277 12.12 -47.83 15.80
C GLY A 277 11.80 -46.64 16.71
N TYR A 278 11.42 -46.89 17.97
CA TYR A 278 11.20 -45.86 19.00
C TYR A 278 12.51 -45.17 19.40
N ILE A 279 13.61 -45.93 19.51
CA ILE A 279 14.94 -45.39 19.83
C ILE A 279 15.49 -44.56 18.68
N ARG A 280 15.36 -45.03 17.43
CA ARG A 280 15.82 -44.33 16.22
C ARG A 280 15.02 -43.04 15.97
N SER A 281 13.71 -43.05 16.22
CA SER A 281 12.84 -41.85 16.21
C SER A 281 13.25 -40.85 17.29
N HIS A 282 13.52 -41.30 18.51
CA HIS A 282 13.92 -40.42 19.62
C HIS A 282 15.30 -39.76 19.41
N GLN A 283 16.21 -40.42 18.70
CA GLN A 283 17.50 -39.84 18.28
C GLN A 283 17.32 -38.82 17.15
N ALA A 284 16.51 -39.13 16.14
CA ALA A 284 16.18 -38.20 15.05
C ALA A 284 15.49 -36.93 15.56
N ILE A 285 14.55 -37.05 16.51
CA ILE A 285 13.87 -35.91 17.16
C ILE A 285 14.89 -35.05 17.92
N ARG A 286 15.77 -35.64 18.73
CA ARG A 286 16.83 -34.88 19.44
C ARG A 286 17.77 -34.16 18.49
N MET A 287 18.16 -34.81 17.39
CA MET A 287 18.97 -34.19 16.34
C MET A 287 18.23 -33.01 15.70
N ALA A 288 16.96 -33.17 15.36
CA ALA A 288 16.13 -32.11 14.78
C ALA A 288 15.97 -30.91 15.73
N LEU A 289 15.72 -31.14 17.02
CA LEU A 289 15.64 -30.06 18.01
C LEU A 289 16.98 -29.34 18.20
N THR A 290 18.09 -30.09 18.24
CA THR A 290 19.44 -29.50 18.38
C THR A 290 19.79 -28.67 17.14
N ALA A 291 19.52 -29.20 15.95
CA ALA A 291 19.69 -28.47 14.69
C ALA A 291 18.83 -27.21 14.66
N ASN A 292 17.57 -27.28 15.11
CA ASN A 292 16.68 -26.12 15.19
C ASN A 292 17.26 -25.01 16.08
N VAL A 293 17.81 -25.34 17.25
CA VAL A 293 18.44 -24.34 18.13
C VAL A 293 19.66 -23.70 17.46
N VAL A 294 20.58 -24.51 16.93
CA VAL A 294 21.81 -24.03 16.31
C VAL A 294 21.51 -23.15 15.10
N LEU A 295 20.61 -23.59 14.22
CA LEU A 295 20.23 -22.85 13.02
C LEU A 295 19.55 -21.53 13.36
N ASN A 296 18.59 -21.52 14.27
CA ASN A 296 17.88 -20.28 14.62
C ASN A 296 18.75 -19.29 15.39
N LEU A 297 19.57 -19.75 16.35
CA LEU A 297 20.48 -18.85 17.06
C LEU A 297 21.57 -18.29 16.14
N GLY A 298 22.13 -19.13 15.26
CA GLY A 298 23.07 -18.68 14.24
C GLY A 298 22.45 -17.66 13.30
N TRP A 299 21.23 -17.92 12.84
CA TRP A 299 20.48 -17.02 11.97
C TRP A 299 20.12 -15.70 12.67
N ALA A 300 19.71 -15.74 13.93
CA ALA A 300 19.41 -14.56 14.73
C ALA A 300 20.65 -13.66 14.89
N CYS A 301 21.82 -14.24 15.18
CA CYS A 301 23.07 -13.49 15.26
C CYS A 301 23.45 -12.88 13.90
N PHE A 302 23.27 -13.64 12.82
CA PHE A 302 23.53 -13.16 11.47
C PHE A 302 22.62 -11.98 11.09
N LEU A 303 21.29 -12.10 11.31
CA LEU A 303 20.34 -11.02 11.05
C LEU A 303 20.61 -9.79 11.92
N ALA A 304 20.98 -9.97 13.20
CA ALA A 304 21.34 -8.86 14.08
C ALA A 304 22.60 -8.13 13.58
N GLY A 305 23.63 -8.87 13.16
CA GLY A 305 24.84 -8.29 12.55
C GLY A 305 24.53 -7.54 11.26
N LEU A 306 23.67 -8.10 10.40
CA LEU A 306 23.20 -7.45 9.18
C LEU A 306 22.40 -6.18 9.46
N LEU A 307 21.53 -6.17 10.49
CA LEU A 307 20.79 -4.98 10.89
C LEU A 307 21.72 -3.86 11.36
N VAL A 308 22.69 -4.19 12.23
CA VAL A 308 23.70 -3.23 12.69
C VAL A 308 24.50 -2.68 11.52
N ARG A 309 24.94 -3.55 10.61
CA ARG A 309 25.61 -3.15 9.36
C ARG A 309 24.75 -2.18 8.55
N ALA A 310 23.48 -2.51 8.35
CA ALA A 310 22.55 -1.75 7.54
C ALA A 310 22.17 -0.38 8.14
N VAL A 311 22.30 -0.18 9.46
CA VAL A 311 21.91 1.08 10.11
C VAL A 311 23.13 1.95 10.45
N ALA A 312 24.24 1.36 10.89
CA ALA A 312 25.35 2.12 11.47
C ALA A 312 26.49 2.44 10.48
N PHE A 313 26.61 1.71 9.36
CA PHE A 313 27.79 1.77 8.49
C PHE A 313 27.50 2.23 7.04
N ARG A 314 26.42 2.98 6.82
CA ARG A 314 26.04 3.48 5.49
C ARG A 314 26.83 4.70 5.08
N THR A 315 27.03 4.86 3.77
CA THR A 315 27.41 6.15 3.20
C THR A 315 26.22 7.10 3.25
N PRO A 316 26.42 8.37 3.65
CA PRO A 316 25.36 9.36 3.61
C PRO A 316 24.91 9.60 2.16
N CYS A 317 23.60 9.74 1.98
CA CYS A 317 23.04 10.13 0.69
C CYS A 317 23.34 11.60 0.36
N PRO A 318 23.43 11.96 -0.93
CA PRO A 318 23.63 13.34 -1.33
C PRO A 318 22.38 14.20 -1.01
N PRO A 319 22.51 15.54 -0.94
CA PRO A 319 21.44 16.41 -0.46
C PRO A 319 20.17 16.39 -1.32
N GLN A 320 20.29 16.11 -2.62
CA GLN A 320 19.14 15.94 -3.52
C GLN A 320 18.34 14.65 -3.27
N CYS A 321 18.83 13.74 -2.42
CA CYS A 321 18.09 12.55 -2.05
C CYS A 321 17.19 12.83 -0.83
N ALA A 322 15.93 13.16 -1.09
CA ALA A 322 14.96 13.51 -0.06
C ALA A 322 14.50 12.29 0.77
N LEU A 323 14.40 11.11 0.15
CA LEU A 323 14.04 9.86 0.82
C LEU A 323 14.88 8.71 0.30
N ALA A 324 15.45 7.92 1.21
CA ALA A 324 16.28 6.76 0.87
C ALA A 324 15.80 5.48 1.56
N ALA A 325 15.96 4.35 0.86
CA ALA A 325 15.83 3.02 1.41
C ALA A 325 17.12 2.58 2.11
N SER A 326 17.02 1.50 2.89
CA SER A 326 18.17 0.93 3.59
C SER A 326 18.39 -0.57 3.28
N PRO A 327 18.75 -0.95 2.03
CA PRO A 327 18.99 -2.35 1.67
C PRO A 327 20.08 -2.99 2.52
N ILE A 328 19.86 -4.21 3.00
CA ILE A 328 20.76 -4.82 4.01
C ILE A 328 22.16 -5.14 3.46
N PHE A 329 22.26 -5.46 2.18
CA PHE A 329 23.53 -5.87 1.56
C PHE A 329 24.31 -4.70 0.94
N ASP A 330 23.63 -3.59 0.66
CA ASP A 330 24.23 -2.41 0.03
C ASP A 330 24.38 -1.25 1.04
N LEU A 331 25.61 -0.77 1.19
CA LEU A 331 25.96 0.35 2.07
C LEU A 331 25.90 1.71 1.36
N GLY A 332 25.78 1.70 0.02
CA GLY A 332 25.63 2.88 -0.80
C GLY A 332 24.30 3.61 -0.59
N CYS A 333 24.21 4.81 -1.15
CA CYS A 333 22.94 5.53 -1.17
C CYS A 333 21.94 4.82 -2.10
N ASN A 334 20.74 4.56 -1.57
CA ASN A 334 19.65 3.95 -2.31
C ASN A 334 18.44 4.88 -2.25
N CYS A 335 18.45 5.92 -3.08
CA CYS A 335 17.41 6.93 -3.09
C CYS A 335 16.10 6.40 -3.68
N LEU A 336 14.99 6.74 -3.06
CA LEU A 336 13.62 6.47 -3.54
C LEU A 336 12.97 7.72 -4.10
N TYR A 337 13.24 8.90 -3.53
CA TYR A 337 12.78 10.19 -4.02
C TYR A 337 13.95 11.15 -4.16
N VAL A 338 14.26 11.50 -5.41
CA VAL A 338 15.25 12.51 -5.75
C VAL A 338 14.52 13.82 -6.02
N GLU A 339 14.87 14.84 -5.24
CA GLU A 339 14.40 16.23 -5.39
C GLU A 339 15.60 17.11 -5.73
N LEU A 340 15.77 17.36 -7.02
CA LEU A 340 16.90 18.10 -7.56
C LEU A 340 16.47 19.51 -7.93
N ASN A 341 17.15 20.51 -7.36
CA ASN A 341 16.96 21.91 -7.68
C ASN A 341 18.28 22.55 -8.10
N CYS A 342 18.45 22.81 -9.40
CA CYS A 342 19.70 23.33 -9.96
C CYS A 342 20.05 24.73 -9.45
N ALA A 343 19.06 25.57 -9.13
CA ALA A 343 19.30 26.90 -8.56
C ALA A 343 19.88 26.80 -7.14
N THR A 344 19.34 25.91 -6.31
CA THR A 344 19.83 25.67 -4.94
C THR A 344 21.20 24.99 -4.94
N LEU A 345 21.43 24.03 -5.86
CA LEU A 345 22.69 23.30 -5.98
C LEU A 345 23.78 24.08 -6.74
N GLN A 346 23.45 25.24 -7.32
CA GLN A 346 24.37 26.08 -8.10
C GLN A 346 25.05 25.34 -9.26
N THR A 347 24.32 24.46 -9.93
CA THR A 347 24.82 23.66 -11.06
C THR A 347 23.70 23.41 -12.06
N GLN A 348 24.05 23.26 -13.34
CA GLN A 348 23.12 22.90 -14.41
C GLN A 348 23.40 21.50 -14.97
N ASP A 349 24.45 20.83 -14.50
CA ASP A 349 24.83 19.50 -14.98
C ASP A 349 24.04 18.43 -14.22
N VAL A 350 22.86 18.08 -14.74
CA VAL A 350 21.92 17.14 -14.12
C VAL A 350 22.38 15.68 -14.20
N PRO A 351 22.86 15.13 -15.34
CA PRO A 351 23.10 13.68 -15.48
C PRO A 351 24.01 13.08 -14.40
N PRO A 352 25.14 13.69 -13.99
CA PRO A 352 25.98 13.13 -12.93
C PRO A 352 25.32 13.11 -11.56
N LEU A 353 24.38 14.02 -11.28
CA LEU A 353 23.70 14.13 -9.99
C LEU A 353 22.64 13.06 -9.76
N ILE A 354 22.17 12.44 -10.84
CA ILE A 354 21.16 11.38 -10.83
C ILE A 354 21.72 10.04 -11.28
N ASP A 355 23.04 9.93 -11.50
CA ASP A 355 23.65 8.66 -11.87
C ASP A 355 23.40 7.59 -10.80
N THR A 356 23.20 6.34 -11.23
CA THR A 356 22.90 5.23 -10.33
C THR A 356 24.02 4.88 -9.35
N SER A 357 25.26 5.29 -9.63
CA SER A 357 26.37 5.21 -8.66
C SER A 357 26.26 6.23 -7.53
N VAL A 358 25.52 7.33 -7.74
CA VAL A 358 25.34 8.43 -6.78
C VAL A 358 24.04 8.27 -5.99
N VAL A 359 22.91 8.04 -6.67
CA VAL A 359 21.58 7.96 -6.05
C VAL A 359 21.04 6.54 -5.93
N GLY A 360 21.74 5.54 -6.46
CA GLY A 360 21.28 4.16 -6.51
C GLY A 360 20.30 3.89 -7.66
N SER A 361 19.92 2.62 -7.84
CA SER A 361 19.07 2.16 -8.94
C SER A 361 17.58 2.08 -8.60
N ARG A 362 17.16 2.58 -7.42
CA ARG A 362 15.83 2.37 -6.83
C ARG A 362 14.93 3.61 -6.86
N VAL A 363 15.35 4.66 -7.55
CA VAL A 363 14.59 5.91 -7.65
C VAL A 363 13.18 5.61 -8.17
N LEU A 364 12.17 5.95 -7.36
CA LEU A 364 10.75 5.84 -7.70
C LEU A 364 10.22 7.18 -8.21
N PHE A 365 10.67 8.27 -7.60
CA PHE A 365 10.24 9.63 -7.91
C PHE A 365 11.48 10.46 -8.23
N LEU A 366 11.46 11.10 -9.40
CA LEU A 366 12.47 12.05 -9.81
C LEU A 366 11.80 13.39 -10.10
N GLN A 367 12.09 14.39 -9.28
CA GLN A 367 11.71 15.77 -9.48
C GLN A 367 12.95 16.59 -9.81
N ILE A 368 12.91 17.30 -10.92
CA ILE A 368 13.96 18.19 -11.38
C ILE A 368 13.36 19.58 -11.55
N ALA A 369 13.91 20.55 -10.83
CA ALA A 369 13.41 21.91 -10.80
C ALA A 369 14.52 22.92 -11.14
N ARG A 370 14.15 23.97 -11.87
CA ARG A 370 15.00 25.13 -12.15
C ARG A 370 16.33 24.78 -12.85
N CYS A 371 16.30 23.73 -13.67
CA CYS A 371 17.41 23.26 -14.47
C CYS A 371 17.21 23.62 -15.94
N ASP A 372 18.28 24.04 -16.61
CA ASP A 372 18.28 24.36 -18.02
C ASP A 372 18.36 23.06 -18.86
N LEU A 373 17.18 22.54 -19.23
CA LEU A 373 17.02 21.29 -19.99
C LEU A 373 16.38 21.54 -21.36
N PRO A 374 17.03 22.28 -22.29
CA PRO A 374 16.42 22.67 -23.56
C PRO A 374 15.95 21.51 -24.43
N GLN A 375 16.62 20.35 -24.32
CA GLN A 375 16.30 19.11 -25.06
C GLN A 375 15.73 18.00 -24.15
N GLY A 376 15.42 18.33 -22.89
CA GLY A 376 15.09 17.34 -21.86
C GLY A 376 16.27 16.44 -21.48
N LEU A 377 15.95 15.27 -20.91
CA LEU A 377 16.94 14.26 -20.50
C LEU A 377 17.11 13.19 -21.57
N ASN A 378 18.35 12.75 -21.78
CA ASN A 378 18.68 11.70 -22.72
C ASN A 378 18.18 10.32 -22.25
N THR A 379 17.87 9.46 -23.23
CA THR A 379 17.50 8.05 -22.97
C THR A 379 18.54 7.32 -22.12
N SER A 380 19.84 7.55 -22.36
CA SER A 380 20.93 6.90 -21.61
C SER A 380 20.98 7.31 -20.14
N THR A 381 20.54 8.53 -19.82
CA THR A 381 20.47 9.03 -18.44
C THR A 381 19.30 8.40 -17.69
N LEU A 382 18.16 8.19 -18.37
CA LEU A 382 16.94 7.68 -17.74
C LEU A 382 16.87 6.14 -17.71
N ALA A 383 17.40 5.45 -18.72
CA ALA A 383 17.30 4.00 -18.86
C ALA A 383 17.77 3.18 -17.63
N PRO A 384 18.83 3.60 -16.90
CA PRO A 384 19.25 2.90 -15.68
C PRO A 384 18.20 2.90 -14.54
N HIS A 385 17.28 3.87 -14.52
CA HIS A 385 16.25 4.01 -13.48
C HIS A 385 15.03 3.13 -13.78
N THR A 386 15.21 1.82 -13.72
CA THR A 386 14.19 0.81 -14.09
C THR A 386 12.94 0.79 -13.20
N GLN A 387 12.96 1.48 -12.06
CA GLN A 387 11.85 1.58 -11.11
C GLN A 387 11.18 2.95 -11.12
N LEU A 388 11.63 3.88 -11.98
CA LEU A 388 11.16 5.25 -12.01
C LEU A 388 9.68 5.29 -12.38
N TYR A 389 8.85 5.73 -11.45
CA TYR A 389 7.39 5.72 -11.56
C TYR A 389 6.82 7.10 -11.88
N LYS A 390 7.32 8.15 -11.21
CA LYS A 390 6.97 9.55 -11.48
C LYS A 390 8.21 10.33 -11.91
N LEU A 391 8.09 11.05 -13.03
CA LEU A 391 9.08 12.01 -13.50
C LEU A 391 8.43 13.38 -13.59
N ALA A 392 8.99 14.35 -12.87
CA ALA A 392 8.56 15.74 -12.87
C ALA A 392 9.72 16.65 -13.28
N ILE A 393 9.51 17.48 -14.31
CA ILE A 393 10.45 18.53 -14.73
C ILE A 393 9.72 19.86 -14.63
N LEU A 394 10.25 20.78 -13.83
CA LEU A 394 9.61 22.03 -13.43
C LEU A 394 10.54 23.20 -13.70
N PHE A 395 10.01 24.31 -14.24
CA PHE A 395 10.77 25.55 -14.47
C PHE A 395 12.04 25.29 -15.30
N SER A 396 11.86 24.85 -16.54
CA SER A 396 12.97 24.52 -17.45
C SER A 396 12.83 25.29 -18.77
N ASN A 397 13.92 25.57 -19.46
CA ASN A 397 13.86 26.15 -20.81
C ASN A 397 13.63 25.08 -21.89
N MET A 398 12.93 23.99 -21.56
CA MET A 398 12.70 22.88 -22.48
C MET A 398 11.89 23.34 -23.69
N THR A 399 12.42 23.14 -24.89
CA THR A 399 11.77 23.51 -26.16
C THR A 399 11.34 22.29 -26.97
N HIS A 400 12.02 21.17 -26.78
CA HIS A 400 11.71 19.87 -27.36
C HIS A 400 12.26 18.77 -26.45
N TRP A 401 11.76 17.54 -26.58
CA TRP A 401 12.28 16.40 -25.84
C TRP A 401 12.00 15.08 -26.56
N ASP A 402 13.05 14.58 -27.20
CA ASP A 402 13.01 13.38 -28.03
C ASP A 402 13.89 12.28 -27.41
N ALA A 403 13.30 11.53 -26.48
CA ALA A 403 13.95 10.43 -25.79
C ALA A 403 12.99 9.24 -25.63
N ALA A 404 13.53 8.11 -25.15
CA ALA A 404 12.73 7.00 -24.68
C ALA A 404 12.68 7.01 -23.14
N LEU A 405 11.47 7.08 -22.61
CA LEU A 405 11.22 7.00 -21.17
C LEU A 405 11.27 5.54 -20.70
N PRO A 406 11.74 5.27 -19.47
CA PRO A 406 11.66 3.94 -18.87
C PRO A 406 10.22 3.41 -18.88
N PRO A 407 10.01 2.11 -19.15
CA PRO A 407 8.67 1.53 -19.24
C PRO A 407 7.91 1.58 -17.91
N SER A 408 8.60 1.78 -16.78
CA SER A 408 8.03 1.90 -15.44
C SER A 408 7.30 3.22 -15.18
N ILE A 409 7.50 4.25 -16.03
CA ILE A 409 6.89 5.57 -15.82
C ILE A 409 5.37 5.46 -16.00
N GLY A 410 4.66 5.83 -14.93
CA GLY A 410 3.20 5.95 -14.92
C GLY A 410 2.72 7.40 -14.92
N ILE A 411 3.54 8.32 -14.42
CA ILE A 411 3.19 9.74 -14.23
C ILE A 411 4.30 10.62 -14.82
N LEU A 412 3.94 11.46 -15.79
CA LEU A 412 4.83 12.46 -16.37
C LEU A 412 4.30 13.88 -16.15
N PHE A 413 5.12 14.71 -15.52
CA PHE A 413 4.83 16.11 -15.24
C PHE A 413 5.88 16.98 -15.93
N VAL A 414 5.43 17.92 -16.74
CA VAL A 414 6.27 18.99 -17.31
C VAL A 414 5.55 20.32 -17.09
N ARG A 415 6.10 21.18 -16.25
CA ARG A 415 5.47 22.46 -15.89
C ARG A 415 6.44 23.60 -16.09
N PHE A 416 5.93 24.74 -16.55
CA PHE A 416 6.70 25.96 -16.80
C PHE A 416 7.87 25.68 -17.75
N SER A 417 7.52 25.35 -18.99
CA SER A 417 8.47 25.05 -20.06
C SER A 417 8.25 25.94 -21.29
N LEU A 418 9.16 25.86 -22.26
CA LEU A 418 9.08 26.59 -23.53
C LEU A 418 8.61 25.68 -24.68
N LEU A 419 7.98 24.55 -24.37
CA LEU A 419 7.46 23.62 -25.37
C LEU A 419 6.38 24.30 -26.23
N GLN A 420 6.61 24.34 -27.54
CA GLN A 420 5.66 24.84 -28.54
C GLN A 420 4.87 23.73 -29.22
N THR A 421 5.26 22.47 -29.02
CA THR A 421 4.58 21.29 -29.52
C THR A 421 4.63 20.19 -28.47
N LEU A 422 3.82 19.14 -28.60
CA LEU A 422 3.96 17.96 -27.77
C LEU A 422 5.34 17.31 -27.96
N PRO A 423 6.05 16.94 -26.88
CA PRO A 423 7.38 16.32 -27.00
C PRO A 423 7.32 14.86 -27.46
N GLY A 424 8.37 14.40 -28.15
CA GLY A 424 8.50 13.05 -28.71
C GLY A 424 8.33 11.92 -27.69
N VAL A 425 8.73 12.17 -26.43
CA VAL A 425 8.56 11.22 -25.31
C VAL A 425 7.11 10.78 -25.06
N ILE A 426 6.12 11.59 -25.48
CA ILE A 426 4.69 11.27 -25.34
C ILE A 426 3.94 11.14 -26.67
N THR A 427 4.61 11.27 -27.82
CA THR A 427 3.97 11.10 -29.13
C THR A 427 4.53 9.92 -29.93
N ALA A 428 5.81 9.59 -29.77
CA ALA A 428 6.47 8.50 -30.49
C ALA A 428 6.64 7.24 -29.64
N ASN A 429 7.30 7.37 -28.48
CA ASN A 429 7.73 6.24 -27.63
C ASN A 429 7.05 6.26 -26.25
N VAL A 430 5.72 6.24 -26.25
CA VAL A 430 4.91 6.33 -25.02
C VAL A 430 5.11 5.09 -24.14
N PRO A 431 5.47 5.24 -22.84
CA PRO A 431 5.53 4.10 -21.93
C PRO A 431 4.19 3.35 -21.86
N PRO A 432 4.20 2.01 -21.83
CA PRO A 432 2.98 1.20 -21.86
C PRO A 432 2.09 1.36 -20.63
N TYR A 433 2.63 1.97 -19.56
CA TYR A 433 1.94 2.18 -18.29
C TYR A 433 1.71 3.66 -17.97
N LEU A 434 1.98 4.58 -18.89
CA LEU A 434 1.71 5.99 -18.71
C LEU A 434 0.19 6.20 -18.59
N PHE A 435 -0.26 6.66 -17.42
CA PHE A 435 -1.67 6.89 -17.12
C PHE A 435 -1.96 8.34 -16.66
N VAL A 436 -0.93 9.15 -16.43
CA VAL A 436 -1.05 10.59 -16.18
C VAL A 436 -0.08 11.38 -17.04
N ILE A 437 -0.62 12.36 -17.77
CA ILE A 437 0.15 13.40 -18.44
C ILE A 437 -0.29 14.73 -17.85
N TYR A 438 0.67 15.48 -17.31
CA TYR A 438 0.47 16.86 -16.85
C TYR A 438 1.45 17.78 -17.57
N LEU A 439 0.93 18.57 -18.52
CA LEU A 439 1.63 19.68 -19.16
C LEU A 439 1.02 20.99 -18.67
N ASP A 440 1.85 21.86 -18.11
CA ASP A 440 1.44 23.14 -17.56
C ASP A 440 2.31 24.28 -18.08
N SER A 441 1.69 25.42 -18.37
CA SER A 441 2.36 26.70 -18.63
C SER A 441 3.45 26.54 -19.69
N SER A 442 3.04 26.02 -20.85
CA SER A 442 3.89 25.67 -21.99
C SER A 442 3.14 26.01 -23.28
N PRO A 443 3.64 26.91 -24.16
CA PRO A 443 2.86 27.49 -25.26
C PRO A 443 2.65 26.55 -26.46
N ILE A 444 2.03 25.38 -26.23
CA ILE A 444 1.86 24.30 -27.21
C ILE A 444 0.85 24.67 -28.31
N GLY A 445 -0.21 25.41 -27.96
CA GLY A 445 -1.27 25.74 -28.89
C GLY A 445 -2.14 24.53 -29.22
N THR A 446 -2.01 23.99 -30.42
CA THR A 446 -2.87 22.90 -30.93
C THR A 446 -2.29 21.51 -30.65
N ILE A 447 -3.14 20.56 -30.25
CA ILE A 447 -2.74 19.16 -30.07
C ILE A 447 -3.08 18.34 -31.32
N ASP A 448 -2.10 17.62 -31.86
CA ASP A 448 -2.35 16.67 -32.94
C ASP A 448 -3.23 15.51 -32.45
N ALA A 449 -4.33 15.27 -33.15
CA ALA A 449 -5.27 14.18 -32.88
C ALA A 449 -4.63 12.80 -32.94
N THR A 450 -3.53 12.61 -33.70
CA THR A 450 -2.84 11.32 -33.80
C THR A 450 -2.19 10.88 -32.49
N ALA A 451 -1.82 11.82 -31.61
CA ALA A 451 -1.20 11.53 -30.32
C ALA A 451 -2.13 10.72 -29.40
N PHE A 452 -3.45 11.00 -29.44
CA PHE A 452 -4.45 10.34 -28.59
C PHE A 452 -4.54 8.83 -28.85
N ALA A 453 -4.27 8.37 -30.07
CA ALA A 453 -4.23 6.95 -30.40
C ALA A 453 -3.10 6.20 -29.66
N ARG A 454 -2.05 6.91 -29.21
CA ARG A 454 -0.92 6.36 -28.45
C ARG A 454 -1.17 6.35 -26.94
N TRP A 455 -2.15 7.10 -26.46
CA TRP A 455 -2.48 7.26 -25.03
C TRP A 455 -3.55 6.28 -24.54
N SER A 456 -3.52 5.04 -25.01
CA SER A 456 -4.56 4.02 -24.75
C SER A 456 -4.81 3.67 -23.27
N ARG A 457 -3.87 4.02 -22.38
CA ARG A 457 -3.93 3.78 -20.94
C ARG A 457 -4.12 5.04 -20.10
N LEU A 458 -4.32 6.18 -20.73
CA LEU A 458 -4.40 7.47 -20.05
C LEU A 458 -5.70 7.57 -19.23
N GLU A 459 -5.54 7.83 -17.94
CA GLU A 459 -6.63 8.03 -16.98
C GLU A 459 -6.78 9.53 -16.69
N ARG A 460 -5.67 10.27 -16.62
CA ARG A 460 -5.67 11.70 -16.31
C ARG A 460 -4.88 12.51 -17.34
N LEU A 461 -5.51 13.55 -17.89
CA LEU A 461 -4.92 14.45 -18.87
C LEU A 461 -5.08 15.90 -18.41
N PHE A 462 -3.95 16.52 -18.05
CA PHE A 462 -3.89 17.92 -17.66
C PHE A 462 -3.08 18.69 -18.68
N LEU A 463 -3.75 19.62 -19.38
CA LEU A 463 -3.19 20.53 -20.38
C LEU A 463 -3.56 21.95 -19.94
N THR A 464 -2.81 22.49 -18.98
CA THR A 464 -3.17 23.73 -18.28
C THR A 464 -2.31 24.88 -18.78
N ASN A 465 -2.93 26.01 -19.12
CA ASN A 465 -2.19 27.16 -19.66
C ASN A 465 -1.24 26.76 -20.82
N VAL A 466 -1.78 26.00 -21.78
CA VAL A 466 -1.03 25.55 -22.96
C VAL A 466 -1.46 26.22 -24.25
N SER A 467 -2.19 27.34 -24.14
CA SER A 467 -2.67 28.16 -25.26
C SER A 467 -3.66 27.46 -26.21
N LEU A 468 -4.45 26.49 -25.73
CA LEU A 468 -5.49 25.85 -26.55
C LEU A 468 -6.57 26.86 -26.96
N SER A 469 -6.81 27.01 -28.27
CA SER A 469 -7.89 27.84 -28.82
C SER A 469 -9.19 27.08 -29.11
N SER A 470 -9.11 25.74 -29.14
CA SER A 470 -10.25 24.86 -29.45
C SER A 470 -10.19 23.60 -28.59
N PHE A 471 -11.36 23.04 -28.29
CA PHE A 471 -11.44 21.80 -27.54
C PHE A 471 -10.82 20.64 -28.35
N PRO A 472 -9.91 19.84 -27.77
CA PRO A 472 -9.33 18.68 -28.47
C PRO A 472 -10.32 17.50 -28.46
N ASP A 473 -11.18 17.44 -29.49
CA ASP A 473 -12.22 16.40 -29.64
C ASP A 473 -11.68 14.97 -29.55
N ALA A 474 -10.42 14.75 -29.91
CA ALA A 474 -9.78 13.44 -29.82
C ALA A 474 -9.69 12.89 -28.38
N ILE A 475 -9.86 13.71 -27.33
CA ILE A 475 -10.01 13.23 -25.93
C ILE A 475 -11.15 12.19 -25.84
N MET A 476 -12.21 12.33 -26.65
CA MET A 476 -13.35 11.41 -26.68
C MET A 476 -12.96 9.96 -26.98
N THR A 477 -11.82 9.75 -27.65
CA THR A 477 -11.31 8.44 -28.05
C THR A 477 -10.59 7.71 -26.91
N LEU A 478 -10.23 8.41 -25.83
CA LEU A 478 -9.52 7.83 -24.70
C LEU A 478 -10.49 6.98 -23.87
N PRO A 479 -10.24 5.66 -23.71
CA PRO A 479 -11.21 4.74 -23.11
C PRO A 479 -11.22 4.78 -21.58
N LEU A 480 -10.13 5.19 -20.93
CA LEU A 480 -9.96 5.13 -19.47
C LEU A 480 -9.97 6.51 -18.79
N ILE A 481 -10.09 7.60 -19.54
CA ILE A 481 -10.01 8.96 -19.00
C ILE A 481 -11.11 9.21 -17.96
N ASP A 482 -10.70 9.68 -16.78
CA ASP A 482 -11.58 10.00 -15.66
C ASP A 482 -11.39 11.41 -15.09
N ASP A 483 -10.24 12.05 -15.30
CA ASP A 483 -9.94 13.43 -14.91
C ASP A 483 -9.33 14.20 -16.08
N VAL A 484 -9.97 15.32 -16.45
CA VAL A 484 -9.52 16.21 -17.52
C VAL A 484 -9.39 17.63 -16.99
N ASN A 485 -8.20 18.21 -17.12
CA ASN A 485 -7.97 19.60 -16.75
C ASN A 485 -7.47 20.40 -17.94
N LEU A 486 -8.31 21.29 -18.47
CA LEU A 486 -7.99 22.20 -19.56
C LEU A 486 -8.07 23.67 -19.11
N ARG A 487 -7.74 23.93 -17.83
CA ARG A 487 -7.77 25.29 -17.27
C ARG A 487 -6.83 26.27 -17.97
N ASP A 488 -7.16 27.55 -17.83
CA ASP A 488 -6.33 28.69 -18.25
C ASP A 488 -5.95 28.64 -19.74
N ASN A 489 -6.85 28.13 -20.58
CA ASN A 489 -6.72 28.13 -22.03
C ASN A 489 -7.64 29.20 -22.64
N ASN A 490 -7.82 29.16 -23.95
CA ASN A 490 -8.67 30.07 -24.72
C ASN A 490 -9.88 29.36 -25.34
N LEU A 491 -10.48 28.42 -24.60
CA LEU A 491 -11.65 27.67 -25.07
C LEU A 491 -12.90 28.55 -25.05
N THR A 492 -13.68 28.52 -26.13
CA THR A 492 -14.96 29.23 -26.25
C THR A 492 -16.17 28.34 -25.96
N ASN A 493 -16.01 27.03 -26.12
CA ASN A 493 -17.08 26.04 -25.95
C ASN A 493 -16.49 24.67 -25.56
N VAL A 494 -17.36 23.83 -24.98
CA VAL A 494 -17.09 22.40 -24.77
C VAL A 494 -18.14 21.62 -25.58
N PRO A 495 -17.73 20.75 -26.52
CA PRO A 495 -18.66 20.05 -27.41
C PRO A 495 -19.73 19.24 -26.66
N MET A 496 -21.00 19.35 -27.07
CA MET A 496 -22.09 18.58 -26.47
C MET A 496 -21.90 17.06 -26.62
N THR A 497 -21.23 16.62 -27.68
CA THR A 497 -20.84 15.22 -27.90
C THR A 497 -19.96 14.71 -26.77
N TRP A 498 -18.96 15.50 -26.36
CA TRP A 498 -18.12 15.17 -25.21
C TRP A 498 -18.91 15.16 -23.92
N GLN A 499 -19.70 16.22 -23.67
CA GLN A 499 -20.50 16.32 -22.46
C GLN A 499 -21.40 15.09 -22.26
N ALA A 500 -22.15 14.71 -23.31
CA ALA A 500 -23.01 13.53 -23.31
C ALA A 500 -22.22 12.22 -23.16
N GLN A 501 -21.05 12.10 -23.76
CA GLN A 501 -20.22 10.90 -23.59
C GLN A 501 -19.80 10.72 -22.13
N THR A 502 -19.42 11.81 -21.43
CA THR A 502 -19.00 11.70 -20.03
C THR A 502 -20.10 11.13 -19.14
N THR A 503 -21.39 11.39 -19.40
CA THR A 503 -22.49 10.92 -18.55
C THR A 503 -22.68 9.41 -18.60
N THR A 504 -22.24 8.77 -19.68
CA THR A 504 -22.26 7.31 -19.83
C THR A 504 -21.09 6.62 -19.09
N ARG A 505 -20.07 7.38 -18.69
CA ARG A 505 -18.85 6.86 -18.06
C ARG A 505 -18.93 6.96 -16.54
N ALA A 506 -19.26 5.83 -15.90
CA ALA A 506 -19.33 5.73 -14.44
C ALA A 506 -17.99 5.98 -13.73
N SER A 507 -16.85 5.84 -14.42
CA SER A 507 -15.52 6.12 -13.87
C SER A 507 -15.14 7.60 -13.88
N PHE A 508 -15.80 8.45 -14.66
CA PHE A 508 -15.44 9.87 -14.78
C PHE A 508 -15.65 10.61 -13.45
N ARG A 509 -14.69 11.46 -13.05
CA ARG A 509 -14.62 12.10 -11.72
C ARG A 509 -14.49 13.61 -11.76
N SER A 510 -13.77 14.16 -12.72
CA SER A 510 -13.54 15.61 -12.71
C SER A 510 -13.26 16.16 -14.10
N THR A 511 -13.72 17.39 -14.30
CA THR A 511 -13.37 18.22 -15.44
C THR A 511 -13.19 19.66 -14.99
N ARG A 512 -12.10 20.28 -15.44
CA ARG A 512 -11.72 21.64 -15.05
C ARG A 512 -11.53 22.50 -16.29
N PHE A 513 -12.31 23.56 -16.40
CA PHE A 513 -12.27 24.55 -17.49
C PHE A 513 -12.12 25.98 -16.97
N ASN A 514 -11.78 26.12 -15.69
CA ASN A 514 -11.54 27.41 -15.06
C ASN A 514 -10.50 28.25 -15.84
N GLY A 515 -10.63 29.57 -15.84
CA GLY A 515 -9.72 30.48 -16.56
C GLY A 515 -9.89 30.55 -18.08
N ASN A 516 -10.82 29.78 -18.66
CA ASN A 516 -11.21 29.96 -20.06
C ASN A 516 -12.13 31.18 -20.16
N HIS A 517 -11.54 32.38 -20.21
CA HIS A 517 -12.28 33.65 -20.11
C HIS A 517 -13.30 33.88 -21.25
N ASN A 518 -13.18 33.19 -22.38
CA ASN A 518 -14.13 33.28 -23.49
C ASN A 518 -15.24 32.21 -23.44
N LEU A 519 -15.23 31.32 -22.45
CA LEU A 519 -16.28 30.32 -22.26
C LEU A 519 -17.51 30.99 -21.61
N GLN A 520 -18.54 31.25 -22.42
CA GLN A 520 -19.77 31.93 -21.97
C GLN A 520 -20.89 30.97 -21.57
N VAL A 521 -20.92 29.77 -22.17
CA VAL A 521 -21.94 28.76 -21.92
C VAL A 521 -21.30 27.60 -21.17
N GLY A 522 -21.81 27.34 -19.96
CA GLY A 522 -21.34 26.22 -19.15
C GLY A 522 -21.73 24.87 -19.74
N PRO A 523 -20.89 23.83 -19.59
CA PRO A 523 -21.16 22.51 -20.12
C PRO A 523 -22.00 21.68 -19.14
N TRP A 524 -23.25 22.13 -18.96
CA TRP A 524 -24.16 21.73 -17.89
C TRP A 524 -24.54 20.25 -17.89
N ALA A 525 -24.50 19.58 -19.04
CA ALA A 525 -24.81 18.15 -19.11
C ALA A 525 -23.81 17.27 -18.33
N MET A 526 -22.65 17.82 -17.94
CA MET A 526 -21.67 17.11 -17.10
C MET A 526 -21.93 17.26 -15.59
N ALA A 527 -22.81 18.19 -15.17
CA ALA A 527 -23.12 18.42 -13.77
C ALA A 527 -23.90 17.25 -13.17
N ARG A 528 -23.24 16.45 -12.31
CA ARG A 528 -23.86 15.29 -11.66
C ARG A 528 -23.11 14.88 -10.39
N THR A 529 -23.77 14.04 -9.59
CA THR A 529 -23.16 13.47 -8.38
C THR A 529 -21.89 12.68 -8.69
N GLY A 530 -20.83 12.97 -7.94
CA GLY A 530 -19.52 12.33 -8.08
C GLY A 530 -18.64 12.91 -9.18
N VAL A 531 -19.08 13.99 -9.86
CA VAL A 531 -18.26 14.73 -10.83
C VAL A 531 -18.06 16.16 -10.37
N ILE A 532 -16.80 16.60 -10.36
CA ILE A 532 -16.42 17.99 -10.12
C ILE A 532 -16.31 18.69 -11.48
N LEU A 533 -17.10 19.75 -11.67
CA LEU A 533 -17.08 20.65 -12.81
C LEU A 533 -16.63 22.04 -12.35
N ASP A 534 -15.35 22.36 -12.55
CA ASP A 534 -14.81 23.68 -12.22
C ASP A 534 -14.87 24.62 -13.43
N LEU A 535 -15.59 25.73 -13.26
CA LEU A 535 -15.85 26.76 -14.26
C LEU A 535 -15.45 28.16 -13.75
N SER A 536 -14.59 28.20 -12.73
CA SER A 536 -14.16 29.46 -12.11
C SER A 536 -13.48 30.40 -13.12
N SER A 537 -13.64 31.70 -12.95
CA SER A 537 -13.02 32.74 -13.79
C SER A 537 -13.33 32.60 -15.30
N THR A 538 -14.49 32.04 -15.65
CA THR A 538 -15.05 32.02 -17.02
C THR A 538 -16.05 33.18 -17.24
N ALA A 539 -16.53 33.37 -18.48
CA ALA A 539 -17.52 34.40 -18.82
C ALA A 539 -18.98 33.97 -18.64
N ILE A 540 -19.25 32.94 -17.83
CA ILE A 540 -20.59 32.43 -17.59
C ILE A 540 -21.41 33.42 -16.76
N ALA A 541 -22.46 33.98 -17.35
CA ALA A 541 -23.36 34.94 -16.68
C ALA A 541 -24.66 34.32 -16.17
N SER A 542 -25.07 33.17 -16.72
CA SER A 542 -26.31 32.47 -16.36
C SER A 542 -26.12 30.96 -16.41
N VAL A 543 -27.00 30.25 -15.70
CA VAL A 543 -27.01 28.80 -15.60
C VAL A 543 -28.30 28.26 -16.21
N ASP A 544 -28.21 27.10 -16.84
CA ASP A 544 -29.36 26.42 -17.44
C ASP A 544 -30.41 26.05 -16.38
N ALA A 545 -31.68 26.25 -16.71
CA ALA A 545 -32.82 25.97 -15.81
C ALA A 545 -32.94 24.49 -15.40
N SER A 546 -32.33 23.57 -16.16
CA SER A 546 -32.27 22.15 -15.85
C SER A 546 -31.33 21.79 -14.69
N VAL A 547 -30.48 22.72 -14.26
CA VAL A 547 -29.50 22.49 -13.19
C VAL A 547 -29.90 23.23 -11.92
N ASP A 548 -30.11 22.48 -10.83
CA ASP A 548 -30.16 23.05 -9.49
C ASP A 548 -28.75 23.45 -9.04
N VAL A 549 -28.32 24.63 -9.51
CA VAL A 549 -26.95 25.10 -9.33
C VAL A 549 -26.59 25.36 -7.87
N VAL A 550 -27.55 25.81 -7.06
CA VAL A 550 -27.30 26.08 -5.64
C VAL A 550 -27.01 24.77 -4.91
N ALA A 551 -27.81 23.73 -5.15
CA ALA A 551 -27.53 22.42 -4.58
C ALA A 551 -26.25 21.79 -5.14
N ALA A 552 -25.96 21.98 -6.43
CA ALA A 552 -24.75 21.48 -7.06
C ALA A 552 -23.48 22.13 -6.47
N ILE A 553 -23.48 23.45 -6.27
CA ILE A 553 -22.37 24.17 -5.63
C ILE A 553 -22.23 23.75 -4.16
N ALA A 554 -23.33 23.66 -3.41
CA ALA A 554 -23.28 23.21 -2.01
C ALA A 554 -22.71 21.79 -1.84
N LYS A 555 -22.84 20.93 -2.87
CA LYS A 555 -22.25 19.59 -2.93
C LYS A 555 -20.83 19.55 -3.50
N GLY A 556 -20.26 20.69 -3.89
CA GLY A 556 -18.95 20.78 -4.56
C GLY A 556 -18.92 20.16 -5.96
N GLN A 557 -20.08 20.00 -6.61
CA GLN A 557 -20.17 19.44 -7.97
C GLN A 557 -19.88 20.48 -9.04
N ILE A 558 -20.23 21.74 -8.77
CA ILE A 558 -19.99 22.88 -9.66
C ILE A 558 -19.24 23.94 -8.86
N VAL A 559 -18.20 24.51 -9.47
CA VAL A 559 -17.49 25.68 -8.94
C VAL A 559 -17.60 26.80 -9.96
N LEU A 560 -18.08 27.97 -9.53
CA LEU A 560 -18.36 29.14 -10.39
C LEU A 560 -17.69 30.41 -9.84
N ASP A 561 -16.63 30.26 -9.05
CA ASP A 561 -15.94 31.38 -8.43
C ASP A 561 -15.47 32.39 -9.50
N GLU A 562 -15.55 33.68 -9.20
CA GLU A 562 -15.14 34.80 -10.06
C GLU A 562 -15.89 34.95 -11.41
N THR A 563 -16.92 34.15 -11.68
CA THR A 563 -17.75 34.30 -12.89
C THR A 563 -18.70 35.50 -12.81
N PRO A 564 -19.17 36.06 -13.95
CA PRO A 564 -20.23 37.07 -13.95
C PRO A 564 -21.50 36.62 -13.20
N PHE A 565 -21.85 35.33 -13.28
CA PHE A 565 -22.93 34.74 -12.48
C PHE A 565 -22.70 34.94 -10.97
N CYS A 566 -21.48 34.67 -10.51
CA CYS A 566 -21.13 34.75 -9.09
C CYS A 566 -21.00 36.19 -8.57
N LYS A 567 -20.64 37.14 -9.43
CA LYS A 567 -20.52 38.57 -9.09
C LYS A 567 -21.87 39.27 -8.88
N SER A 568 -22.99 38.61 -9.19
CA SER A 568 -24.33 39.16 -8.93
C SER A 568 -24.64 39.23 -7.42
N SER A 569 -25.26 40.32 -6.97
CA SER A 569 -25.46 40.67 -5.56
C SER A 569 -26.28 39.66 -4.74
N ASP A 570 -27.07 38.80 -5.39
CA ASP A 570 -27.96 37.83 -4.74
C ASP A 570 -27.27 36.49 -4.41
N ARG A 571 -25.96 36.35 -4.68
CA ARG A 571 -25.25 35.06 -4.60
C ARG A 571 -24.14 35.00 -3.53
N SER A 572 -24.09 36.01 -2.66
CA SER A 572 -23.16 36.05 -1.52
C SER A 572 -23.35 34.79 -0.66
N GLY A 573 -22.29 33.97 -0.56
CA GLY A 573 -22.28 32.72 0.21
C GLY A 573 -22.53 31.44 -0.60
N THR A 574 -22.88 31.53 -1.89
CA THR A 574 -22.95 30.34 -2.77
C THR A 574 -21.60 30.09 -3.46
N CYS A 575 -20.95 31.13 -3.96
CA CYS A 575 -19.64 31.08 -4.63
C CYS A 575 -18.84 32.33 -4.27
N LYS A 576 -17.55 32.38 -4.60
CA LYS A 576 -16.67 33.51 -4.30
C LYS A 576 -16.67 34.52 -5.45
N ALA A 577 -17.04 35.77 -5.18
CA ALA A 577 -17.05 36.83 -6.19
C ALA A 577 -15.65 37.24 -6.69
N MET A 578 -14.62 37.06 -5.85
CA MET A 578 -13.22 37.31 -6.17
C MET A 578 -12.33 36.21 -5.58
N LEU A 579 -11.26 35.87 -6.30
CA LEU A 579 -10.15 35.05 -5.83
C LEU A 579 -9.09 35.94 -5.17
N CYS A 580 -8.13 35.34 -4.46
CA CYS A 580 -7.02 36.08 -3.84
C CYS A 580 -6.06 36.67 -4.87
N ALA A 581 -5.91 36.02 -6.03
CA ALA A 581 -5.19 36.49 -7.20
C ALA A 581 -5.81 35.88 -8.47
N ALA A 582 -5.64 36.55 -9.60
CA ALA A 582 -6.10 36.05 -10.89
C ALA A 582 -5.39 34.73 -11.24
N GLY A 583 -6.16 33.70 -11.62
CA GLY A 583 -5.63 32.37 -11.93
C GLY A 583 -5.22 31.53 -10.71
N CYS A 584 -5.35 32.05 -9.49
CA CYS A 584 -5.11 31.29 -8.27
C CYS A 584 -6.41 30.69 -7.71
N TYR A 585 -6.79 29.53 -8.24
CA TYR A 585 -8.03 28.84 -7.87
C TYR A 585 -7.95 28.26 -6.45
N ALA A 586 -9.10 28.11 -5.81
CA ALA A 586 -9.16 27.73 -4.39
C ALA A 586 -8.50 26.37 -4.08
N TYR A 587 -8.44 25.46 -5.05
CA TYR A 587 -7.82 24.14 -4.88
C TYR A 587 -6.31 24.11 -5.11
N MET A 588 -5.71 25.20 -5.62
CA MET A 588 -4.27 25.30 -5.91
C MET A 588 -3.48 25.70 -4.66
N GLN A 589 -4.06 26.55 -3.81
CA GLN A 589 -3.37 27.04 -2.62
C GLN A 589 -3.07 25.89 -1.65
N GLY A 590 -1.79 25.61 -1.43
CA GLY A 590 -1.37 24.56 -0.51
C GLY A 590 -1.64 23.15 -1.03
N ASP A 591 -1.63 22.94 -2.35
CA ASP A 591 -1.89 21.64 -2.98
C ASP A 591 -0.65 20.76 -3.16
N HIS A 592 0.51 21.19 -2.66
CA HIS A 592 1.83 20.58 -2.83
C HIS A 592 2.46 20.75 -4.22
N TYR A 593 1.89 21.61 -5.07
CA TYR A 593 2.51 22.06 -6.29
C TYR A 593 2.84 23.54 -6.20
N CYS A 594 4.09 23.90 -6.46
CA CYS A 594 4.45 25.31 -6.57
C CYS A 594 3.71 25.95 -7.76
N ASP A 595 2.79 26.87 -7.45
CA ASP A 595 1.97 27.65 -8.35
C ASP A 595 2.35 29.14 -8.26
N PRO A 596 3.17 29.66 -9.20
CA PRO A 596 3.63 31.05 -9.17
C PRO A 596 2.51 32.10 -9.12
N VAL A 597 1.35 31.80 -9.69
CA VAL A 597 0.17 32.69 -9.65
C VAL A 597 -0.44 32.80 -8.24
N CYS A 598 -0.27 31.77 -7.41
CA CYS A 598 -0.68 31.74 -6.00
C CYS A 598 0.43 32.18 -5.04
N PHE A 599 1.69 32.27 -5.53
CA PHE A 599 2.83 32.65 -4.72
C PHE A 599 2.93 34.16 -4.50
N ASN A 600 1.98 34.71 -3.74
CA ASN A 600 1.93 36.12 -3.34
C ASN A 600 1.28 36.27 -1.95
N GLN A 601 1.46 37.44 -1.32
CA GLN A 601 0.95 37.68 0.04
C GLN A 601 -0.57 37.52 0.16
N ALA A 602 -1.35 37.92 -0.84
CA ALA A 602 -2.81 37.83 -0.80
C ALA A 602 -3.31 36.38 -0.81
N CYS A 603 -2.56 35.48 -1.43
CA CYS A 603 -2.81 34.04 -1.49
C CYS A 603 -1.94 33.24 -0.50
N ALA A 604 -1.44 33.89 0.55
CA ALA A 604 -0.63 33.28 1.60
C ALA A 604 0.61 32.52 1.08
N PHE A 605 1.22 33.02 0.00
CA PHE A 605 2.40 32.43 -0.65
C PHE A 605 2.21 30.95 -1.01
N ASP A 606 1.06 30.63 -1.61
CA ASP A 606 0.73 29.29 -2.09
C ASP A 606 0.83 28.20 -1.01
N GLY A 607 0.49 28.54 0.23
CA GLY A 607 0.62 27.64 1.37
C GLY A 607 2.07 27.22 1.71
N GLY A 608 3.08 27.80 1.05
CA GLY A 608 4.49 27.44 1.18
C GLY A 608 5.00 26.41 0.16
N ASP A 609 4.20 26.00 -0.82
CA ASP A 609 4.56 24.93 -1.77
C ASP A 609 5.76 25.28 -2.68
N CYS A 610 6.07 26.57 -2.83
CA CYS A 610 7.22 27.06 -3.57
C CYS A 610 8.52 27.17 -2.74
N ASP A 611 8.48 26.92 -1.43
CA ASP A 611 9.66 27.11 -0.57
C ASP A 611 10.80 26.14 -0.91
N THR A 612 10.49 24.86 -1.17
CA THR A 612 11.52 23.85 -1.53
C THR A 612 12.13 24.11 -2.92
N MET A 613 11.45 24.92 -3.74
CA MET A 613 11.95 25.38 -5.03
C MET A 613 12.91 26.58 -4.94
N GLY A 614 13.15 27.11 -3.73
CA GLY A 614 14.07 28.21 -3.51
C GLY A 614 13.58 29.55 -4.08
N PHE A 615 12.26 29.74 -4.15
CA PHE A 615 11.67 31.05 -4.42
C PHE A 615 11.62 31.89 -3.13
N ILE A 616 11.82 33.20 -3.27
CA ILE A 616 11.84 34.14 -2.14
C ILE A 616 10.47 34.79 -2.03
N ARG A 617 9.95 34.85 -0.80
CA ARG A 617 8.68 35.52 -0.48
C ARG A 617 8.94 37.03 -0.43
N ASP A 618 8.65 37.72 -1.52
CA ASP A 618 8.79 39.17 -1.65
C ASP A 618 7.47 39.92 -1.36
#